data_AF-A0A853PTF7-F1
#
_entry.id   AF-A0A853PTF7-F1
#
_cell.length_a   1.000
_cell.length_b   1.000
_cell.length_c   1.000
_cell.angle_alpha   90.00
_cell.angle_beta   90.00
_cell.angle_gamma   90.00
#
_symmetry.space_group_name_H-M   'P 1'
#
loop_
_entity.id
_entity.type
_entity.pdbx_description
1 polymer ?
#
loop_
_entity_poly.entity_id
_entity_poly.type
_entity_poly.pdbx_seq_one_letter_code
_entity_poly.pdbx_strand_id
1 'polypeptide(L)'
;MFLSFILLLLCIIAQHQRSNRRLCEKRNLTDLVKLIAAIAVVVCHLFTFYMHNPAWAAESQFGSLSVSIFFFLSGYGLMCSYSLKGKKYLEGFCIHRISKIIIPLLTAYIIYIPILRLINHTGGIIEAIQRLFSSNPLLPYSWYVTEITLLYLLFYIVMRFVPRYKLPALSLAIVFMLAGMLLAGLPHWWINASPCFIIGLWYYKYEHPIMNQMNKVKNGISSL
;
A
#
# COMPACT_ATOMS: atom_id res chain seq x y z
N MET A 1 -4.74 2.89 15.30
CA MET A 1 -4.81 2.81 13.82
C MET A 1 -5.51 4.00 13.16
N PHE A 2 -6.80 4.31 13.43
CA PHE A 2 -7.45 5.51 12.87
C PHE A 2 -6.74 6.83 13.23
N LEU A 3 -6.32 6.97 14.49
CA LEU A 3 -5.61 8.16 14.98
C LEU A 3 -4.24 8.36 14.32
N SER A 4 -3.53 7.26 14.09
CA SER A 4 -2.20 7.27 13.47
C SER A 4 -2.25 7.46 11.96
N PHE A 5 -3.33 6.98 11.32
CA PHE A 5 -3.68 7.30 9.93
C PHE A 5 -4.05 8.79 9.77
N ILE A 6 -4.78 9.36 10.72
CA ILE A 6 -5.08 10.81 10.80
C ILE A 6 -3.78 11.61 10.98
N LEU A 7 -2.88 11.20 11.88
CA LEU A 7 -1.57 11.85 12.06
C LEU A 7 -0.72 11.83 10.80
N LEU A 8 -0.72 10.72 10.04
CA LEU A 8 -0.01 10.64 8.78
C LEU A 8 -0.62 11.54 7.70
N LEU A 9 -1.94 11.56 7.59
CA LEU A 9 -2.67 12.50 6.74
C LEU A 9 -2.33 13.93 7.13
N LEU A 10 -2.31 14.26 8.41
CA LEU A 10 -1.94 15.58 8.93
C LEU A 10 -0.48 15.93 8.64
N CYS A 11 0.47 14.99 8.73
CA CYS A 11 1.87 15.23 8.36
C CYS A 11 2.04 15.46 6.86
N ILE A 12 1.35 14.68 6.02
CA ILE A 12 1.33 14.88 4.56
C ILE A 12 0.71 16.24 4.23
N ILE A 13 -0.42 16.59 4.87
CA ILE A 13 -1.11 17.89 4.71
C ILE A 13 -0.23 19.05 5.19
N ALA A 14 0.47 18.91 6.33
CA ALA A 14 1.36 19.94 6.87
C ALA A 14 2.59 20.17 5.98
N GLN A 15 3.19 19.12 5.44
CA GLN A 15 4.26 19.24 4.44
C GLN A 15 3.73 19.76 3.10
N HIS A 16 2.45 19.54 2.80
CA HIS A 16 1.78 20.06 1.62
C HIS A 16 1.52 21.57 1.71
N GLN A 17 1.18 22.12 2.89
CA GLN A 17 1.02 23.57 3.10
C GLN A 17 2.25 24.42 2.73
N ARG A 18 3.43 23.80 2.65
CA ARG A 18 4.68 24.48 2.29
C ARG A 18 4.92 24.60 0.78
N SER A 19 4.16 23.89 -0.08
CA SER A 19 4.43 23.85 -1.54
C SER A 19 3.19 23.55 -2.38
N ASN A 20 2.91 24.42 -3.37
CA ASN A 20 1.83 24.32 -4.36
C ASN A 20 1.98 23.22 -5.43
N ARG A 21 2.75 22.16 -5.15
CA ARG A 21 2.95 21.03 -6.06
C ARG A 21 2.17 19.81 -5.60
N ARG A 22 1.64 19.04 -6.56
CA ARG A 22 0.98 17.76 -6.30
C ARG A 22 1.98 16.76 -5.72
N LEU A 23 1.48 15.79 -4.96
CA LEU A 23 2.28 14.73 -4.35
C LEU A 23 3.03 13.91 -5.40
N CYS A 24 2.46 13.74 -6.60
CA CYS A 24 3.13 13.03 -7.70
C CYS A 24 4.39 13.74 -8.23
N GLU A 25 4.50 15.04 -8.00
CA GLU A 25 5.66 15.85 -8.37
C GLU A 25 6.74 15.82 -7.27
N LYS A 26 6.39 15.36 -6.06
CA LYS A 26 7.28 15.28 -4.89
C LYS A 26 7.87 13.87 -4.73
N ARG A 27 8.50 13.34 -5.78
CA ARG A 27 9.03 11.95 -5.80
C ARG A 27 9.96 11.64 -4.63
N ASN A 28 10.94 12.52 -4.37
CA ASN A 28 11.90 12.35 -3.27
C ASN A 28 11.20 12.20 -1.91
N LEU A 29 10.13 12.98 -1.67
CA LEU A 29 9.34 12.87 -0.45
C LEU A 29 8.61 11.52 -0.38
N THR A 30 7.93 11.12 -1.46
CA THR A 30 7.20 9.85 -1.47
C THR A 30 8.12 8.65 -1.32
N ASP A 31 9.34 8.71 -1.85
CA ASP A 31 10.31 7.62 -1.72
C ASP A 31 10.96 7.60 -0.34
N LEU A 32 11.22 8.76 0.28
CA LEU A 32 11.62 8.85 1.68
C LEU A 32 10.54 8.28 2.62
N VAL A 33 9.27 8.62 2.39
CA VAL A 33 8.15 8.09 3.18
C VAL A 33 8.04 6.57 3.04
N LYS A 34 8.20 6.02 1.82
CA LYS A 34 8.26 4.57 1.60
C LYS A 34 9.45 3.92 2.32
N LEU A 35 10.62 4.56 2.33
CA LEU A 35 11.80 4.06 3.03
C LEU A 35 11.55 4.01 4.54
N ILE A 36 11.05 5.10 5.13
CA ILE A 36 10.70 5.17 6.55
C ILE A 36 9.66 4.10 6.89
N ALA A 37 8.61 3.96 6.07
CA ALA A 37 7.59 2.92 6.25
C ALA A 37 8.18 1.51 6.16
N ALA A 38 9.10 1.25 5.23
CA ALA A 38 9.76 -0.06 5.11
C ALA A 38 10.56 -0.41 6.36
N ILE A 39 11.36 0.55 6.87
CA ILE A 39 12.13 0.38 8.11
C ILE A 39 11.18 0.15 9.29
N ALA A 40 10.11 0.95 9.40
CA ALA A 40 9.12 0.81 10.47
C ALA A 40 8.44 -0.56 10.46
N VAL A 41 8.11 -1.12 9.28
CA VAL A 41 7.61 -2.49 9.15
C VAL A 41 8.61 -3.50 9.72
N VAL A 42 9.88 -3.43 9.32
CA VAL A 42 10.90 -4.40 9.79
C VAL A 42 11.08 -4.32 11.29
N VAL A 43 11.22 -3.11 11.83
CA VAL A 43 11.40 -2.87 13.28
C VAL A 43 10.19 -3.37 14.08
N CYS A 44 8.97 -3.11 13.62
CA CYS A 44 7.74 -3.62 14.21
C CYS A 44 7.71 -5.15 14.33
N HIS A 45 8.14 -5.85 13.27
CA HIS A 45 8.21 -7.31 13.28
C HIS A 45 9.26 -7.81 14.26
N LEU A 46 10.43 -7.19 14.31
CA LEU A 46 11.49 -7.55 15.26
C LEU A 46 11.02 -7.39 16.71
N PHE A 47 10.33 -6.29 17.03
CA PHE A 47 9.74 -6.11 18.35
C PHE A 47 8.69 -7.17 18.67
N THR A 48 7.80 -7.48 17.71
CA THR A 48 6.75 -8.49 17.90
C THR A 48 7.34 -9.88 18.17
N PHE A 49 8.45 -10.24 17.53
CA PHE A 49 9.08 -11.56 17.69
C PHE A 49 9.97 -11.70 18.91
N TYR A 50 10.72 -10.66 19.26
CA TYR A 50 11.76 -10.77 20.30
C TYR A 50 11.34 -10.12 21.61
N MET A 51 10.42 -9.16 21.61
CA MET A 51 9.98 -8.42 22.79
C MET A 51 8.50 -8.73 23.08
N HIS A 52 8.25 -9.79 23.85
CA HIS A 52 6.89 -10.26 24.22
C HIS A 52 6.20 -9.39 25.29
N ASN A 53 6.54 -8.10 25.39
CA ASN A 53 5.97 -7.22 26.42
C ASN A 53 4.71 -6.51 25.88
N PRO A 54 3.54 -6.65 26.54
CA PRO A 54 2.26 -6.07 26.12
C PRO A 54 2.28 -4.53 26.01
N ALA A 55 3.22 -3.83 26.66
CA ALA A 55 3.42 -2.40 26.48
C ALA A 55 3.74 -2.01 25.03
N TRP A 56 4.32 -2.93 24.25
CA TRP A 56 4.66 -2.73 22.84
C TRP A 56 3.61 -3.29 21.88
N ALA A 57 2.41 -3.69 22.36
CA ALA A 57 1.30 -4.08 21.49
C ALA A 57 0.89 -2.94 20.53
N ALA A 58 1.15 -1.68 20.89
CA ALA A 58 1.00 -0.52 20.03
C ALA A 58 1.92 -0.57 18.79
N GLU A 59 3.08 -1.22 18.88
CA GLU A 59 4.04 -1.37 17.77
C GLU A 59 3.49 -2.27 16.67
N SER A 60 2.70 -3.30 17.00
CA SER A 60 2.02 -4.14 15.99
C SER A 60 1.09 -3.31 15.09
N GLN A 61 0.52 -2.22 15.61
CA GLN A 61 -0.29 -1.29 14.83
C GLN A 61 0.55 -0.44 13.86
N PHE A 62 1.82 -0.16 14.21
CA PHE A 62 2.77 0.57 13.35
C PHE A 62 3.13 -0.19 12.06
N GLY A 63 3.23 -1.52 12.14
CA GLY A 63 3.39 -2.36 10.94
C GLY A 63 2.23 -2.21 9.98
N SER A 64 0.99 -2.31 10.48
CA SER A 64 -0.21 -2.14 9.65
C SER A 64 -0.36 -0.72 9.10
N LEU A 65 0.02 0.31 9.87
CA LEU A 65 0.02 1.70 9.40
C LEU A 65 1.00 1.91 8.25
N SER A 66 2.19 1.35 8.36
CA SER A 66 3.22 1.45 7.32
C SER A 66 2.76 0.81 6.02
N VAL A 67 2.13 -0.37 6.12
CA VAL A 67 1.46 -1.07 5.01
C VAL A 67 0.36 -0.21 4.39
N SER A 68 -0.47 0.45 5.20
CA SER A 68 -1.50 1.41 4.73
C SER A 68 -0.91 2.58 3.94
N ILE A 69 0.24 3.13 4.35
CA ILE A 69 0.96 4.17 3.59
C ILE A 69 1.34 3.66 2.21
N PHE A 70 1.91 2.46 2.13
CA PHE A 70 2.30 1.89 0.85
C PHE A 70 1.12 1.69 -0.09
N PHE A 71 -0.03 1.23 0.43
CA PHE A 71 -1.26 1.11 -0.36
C PHE A 71 -1.80 2.46 -0.81
N PHE A 72 -1.83 3.46 0.06
CA PHE A 72 -2.21 4.82 -0.32
C PHE A 72 -1.32 5.37 -1.44
N LEU A 73 0.00 5.34 -1.26
CA LEU A 73 0.96 5.82 -2.26
C LEU A 73 0.90 5.00 -3.55
N SER A 74 0.58 3.71 -3.45
CA SER A 74 0.38 2.85 -4.61
C SER A 74 -0.86 3.25 -5.41
N GLY A 75 -2.03 3.37 -4.77
CA GLY A 75 -3.26 3.81 -5.44
C GLY A 75 -3.09 5.20 -6.07
N TYR A 76 -2.54 6.14 -5.30
CA TYR A 76 -2.24 7.49 -5.78
C TYR A 76 -1.28 7.49 -6.97
N GLY A 77 -0.16 6.75 -6.88
CA GLY A 77 0.86 6.68 -7.92
C GLY A 77 0.37 6.01 -9.21
N LEU A 78 -0.53 5.02 -9.10
CA LEU A 78 -1.19 4.40 -10.24
C LEU A 78 -2.11 5.37 -10.96
N MET A 79 -2.94 6.11 -10.22
CA MET A 79 -3.82 7.13 -10.79
C MET A 79 -3.06 8.27 -11.45
N CYS A 80 -1.98 8.75 -10.82
CA CYS A 80 -1.09 9.72 -11.43
C CYS A 80 -0.51 9.19 -12.75
N SER A 81 0.06 7.99 -12.74
CA SER A 81 0.69 7.40 -13.92
C SER A 81 -0.30 7.19 -15.06
N TYR A 82 -1.51 6.71 -14.74
CA TYR A 82 -2.57 6.50 -15.72
C TYR A 82 -3.13 7.82 -16.27
N SER A 83 -3.28 8.85 -15.43
CA SER A 83 -3.72 10.17 -15.87
C SER A 83 -2.73 10.82 -16.83
N LEU A 84 -1.42 10.67 -16.57
CA LEU A 84 -0.37 11.22 -17.42
C LEU A 84 -0.18 10.46 -18.75
N LYS A 85 -0.35 9.13 -18.74
CA LYS A 85 0.02 8.26 -19.88
C LYS A 85 -1.18 7.60 -20.57
N GLY A 86 -2.39 7.71 -20.01
CA GLY A 86 -3.62 7.14 -20.54
C GLY A 86 -3.54 5.62 -20.77
N LYS A 87 -4.15 5.15 -21.86
CA LYS A 87 -4.18 3.71 -22.22
C LYS A 87 -2.78 3.12 -22.46
N LYS A 88 -1.81 3.91 -22.93
CA LYS A 88 -0.42 3.46 -23.12
C LYS A 88 0.22 3.01 -21.80
N TYR A 89 -0.22 3.53 -20.67
CA TYR A 89 0.24 3.07 -19.36
C TYR A 89 -0.10 1.60 -19.08
N LEU A 90 -1.20 1.11 -19.66
CA LEU A 90 -1.67 -0.25 -19.45
C LEU A 90 -0.89 -1.25 -20.29
N GLU A 91 -0.21 -0.81 -21.35
CA GLU A 91 0.65 -1.65 -22.18
C GLU A 91 1.87 -2.10 -21.35
N GLY A 92 2.00 -3.42 -21.18
CA GLY A 92 3.03 -4.00 -20.32
C GLY A 92 2.84 -3.73 -18.81
N PHE A 93 1.68 -3.24 -18.37
CA PHE A 93 1.44 -2.87 -16.97
C PHE A 93 1.79 -3.99 -15.99
N CYS A 94 1.28 -5.20 -16.26
CA CYS A 94 1.50 -6.36 -15.39
C CYS A 94 2.99 -6.66 -15.27
N ILE A 95 3.73 -6.69 -16.39
CA ILE A 95 5.17 -6.94 -16.38
C ILE A 95 5.89 -5.86 -15.57
N HIS A 96 5.65 -4.58 -15.84
CA HIS A 96 6.36 -3.47 -15.16
C HIS A 96 6.02 -3.30 -13.68
N ARG A 97 4.79 -3.62 -13.26
CA ARG A 97 4.34 -3.41 -11.88
C ARG A 97 4.48 -4.65 -11.02
N ILE A 98 4.12 -5.83 -11.54
CA ILE A 98 4.21 -7.07 -10.80
C ILE A 98 5.68 -7.47 -10.62
N SER A 99 6.55 -7.31 -11.63
CA SER A 99 7.99 -7.61 -11.47
C SER A 99 8.64 -6.82 -10.33
N LYS A 100 8.29 -5.54 -10.16
CA LYS A 100 8.82 -4.70 -9.09
C LYS A 100 8.44 -5.17 -7.68
N ILE A 101 7.42 -6.01 -7.56
CA ILE A 101 6.98 -6.58 -6.29
C ILE A 101 7.50 -8.02 -6.15
N ILE A 102 7.40 -8.81 -7.22
CA ILE A 102 7.81 -10.22 -7.22
C ILE A 102 9.32 -10.36 -7.10
N ILE A 103 10.13 -9.49 -7.72
CA ILE A 103 11.60 -9.57 -7.61
C ILE A 103 12.05 -9.44 -6.14
N PRO A 104 11.65 -8.39 -5.39
CA PRO A 104 11.95 -8.33 -3.95
C PRO A 104 11.44 -9.53 -3.15
N LEU A 105 10.24 -10.04 -3.46
CA LEU A 105 9.67 -11.20 -2.79
C LEU A 105 10.52 -12.46 -3.03
N LEU A 106 10.91 -12.72 -4.28
CA LEU A 106 11.76 -13.86 -4.64
C LEU A 106 13.12 -13.74 -3.98
N THR A 107 13.74 -12.55 -3.96
CA THR A 107 14.99 -12.31 -3.23
C THR A 107 14.85 -12.66 -1.75
N ALA A 108 13.75 -12.26 -1.10
CA ALA A 108 13.49 -12.60 0.29
C ALA A 108 13.33 -14.12 0.50
N TYR A 109 12.62 -14.81 -0.39
CA TYR A 109 12.49 -16.28 -0.33
C TYR A 109 13.83 -17.02 -0.53
N ILE A 110 14.67 -16.55 -1.46
CA ILE A 110 16.00 -17.12 -1.72
C ILE A 110 16.87 -17.05 -0.47
N ILE A 111 16.75 -15.99 0.33
CA ILE A 111 17.48 -15.85 1.60
C ILE A 111 16.82 -16.65 2.72
N TYR A 112 15.49 -16.62 2.81
CA TYR A 112 14.73 -17.18 3.93
C TYR A 112 14.70 -18.71 3.93
N ILE A 113 14.50 -19.36 2.78
CA ILE A 113 14.37 -20.83 2.69
C ILE A 113 15.62 -21.56 3.20
N PRO A 114 16.86 -21.18 2.81
CA PRO A 114 18.07 -21.79 3.37
C PRO A 114 18.17 -21.64 4.89
N ILE A 115 17.84 -20.46 5.42
CA ILE A 115 17.87 -20.20 6.87
C ILE A 115 16.86 -21.11 7.59
N LEU A 116 15.64 -21.24 7.06
CA LEU A 116 14.62 -22.11 7.65
C LEU A 116 15.07 -23.58 7.68
N ARG A 117 15.72 -24.05 6.60
CA ARG A 117 16.28 -25.39 6.51
C ARG A 117 17.41 -25.63 7.50
N LEU A 118 18.27 -24.64 7.73
CA LEU A 118 19.40 -24.75 8.66
C LEU A 118 18.95 -24.77 10.13
N ILE A 119 17.95 -23.98 10.49
CA ILE A 119 17.52 -23.81 11.90
C ILE A 119 16.47 -24.85 12.28
N ASN A 120 15.44 -25.03 11.46
CA ASN A 120 14.25 -25.80 11.81
C ASN A 120 14.10 -27.11 11.04
N HIS A 121 15.04 -27.45 10.15
CA HIS A 121 14.95 -28.59 9.23
C HIS A 121 13.64 -28.65 8.41
N THR A 122 12.97 -27.50 8.25
CA THR A 122 11.70 -27.36 7.52
C THR A 122 11.86 -26.42 6.33
N GLY A 123 10.88 -26.43 5.42
CA GLY A 123 10.86 -25.57 4.24
C GLY A 123 11.41 -26.22 2.97
N GLY A 124 10.88 -25.76 1.84
CA GLY A 124 11.33 -26.17 0.52
C GLY A 124 10.74 -25.33 -0.58
N ILE A 125 11.34 -25.44 -1.77
CA ILE A 125 10.91 -24.67 -2.94
C ILE A 125 9.46 -25.02 -3.31
N ILE A 126 9.09 -26.30 -3.24
CA ILE A 126 7.72 -26.76 -3.54
C ILE A 126 6.72 -26.14 -2.56
N GLU A 127 7.01 -26.20 -1.26
CA GLU A 127 6.17 -25.58 -0.23
C GLU A 127 6.07 -24.06 -0.41
N ALA A 128 7.18 -23.39 -0.74
CA ALA A 128 7.21 -21.96 -0.99
C ALA A 128 6.31 -21.56 -2.16
N ILE A 129 6.31 -22.35 -3.25
CA ILE A 129 5.45 -22.12 -4.42
C ILE A 129 3.97 -22.33 -4.04
N GLN A 130 3.67 -23.44 -3.36
CA GLN A 130 2.29 -23.77 -2.95
C GLN A 130 1.70 -22.73 -1.99
N ARG A 131 2.54 -22.17 -1.10
CA ARG A 131 2.11 -21.21 -0.07
C ARG A 131 2.29 -19.75 -0.49
N LEU A 132 2.80 -19.46 -1.68
CA LEU A 132 3.15 -18.10 -2.11
C LEU A 132 1.96 -17.12 -2.02
N PHE A 133 0.76 -17.60 -2.35
CA PHE A 133 -0.48 -16.84 -2.33
C PHE A 133 -1.52 -17.40 -1.35
N SER A 134 -1.11 -18.23 -0.39
CA SER A 134 -2.01 -18.75 0.63
C SER A 134 -2.26 -17.71 1.73
N SER A 135 -3.30 -17.92 2.54
CA SER A 135 -3.60 -17.10 3.71
C SER A 135 -2.51 -17.17 4.79
N ASN A 136 -1.66 -18.20 4.73
CA ASN A 136 -0.53 -18.42 5.63
C ASN A 136 0.74 -18.72 4.80
N PRO A 137 1.36 -17.68 4.22
CA PRO A 137 2.52 -17.87 3.36
C PRO A 137 3.72 -18.42 4.13
N LEU A 138 4.61 -19.13 3.42
CA LEU A 138 5.81 -19.70 4.04
C LEU A 138 6.73 -18.60 4.57
N LEU A 139 6.89 -17.49 3.84
CA LEU A 139 7.54 -16.29 4.34
C LEU A 139 6.52 -15.48 5.16
N PRO A 140 6.68 -15.38 6.50
CA PRO A 140 5.74 -14.64 7.33
C PRO A 140 5.58 -13.20 6.85
N TYR A 141 4.37 -12.66 6.98
CA TYR A 141 4.03 -11.27 6.62
C TYR A 141 4.16 -10.90 5.14
N SER A 142 4.47 -11.85 4.26
CA SER A 142 4.45 -11.64 2.81
C SER A 142 3.04 -11.50 2.21
N TRP A 143 1.98 -11.67 3.02
CA TRP A 143 0.58 -11.50 2.62
C TRP A 143 0.30 -10.17 1.93
N TYR A 144 0.98 -9.10 2.36
CA TYR A 144 0.89 -7.78 1.75
C TYR A 144 1.20 -7.79 0.25
N VAL A 145 2.16 -8.62 -0.18
CA VAL A 145 2.54 -8.76 -1.60
C VAL A 145 1.41 -9.38 -2.41
N THR A 146 0.75 -10.39 -1.87
CA THR A 146 -0.44 -10.99 -2.49
C THR A 146 -1.54 -9.96 -2.64
N GLU A 147 -1.83 -9.21 -1.58
CA GLU A 147 -2.88 -8.21 -1.58
C GLU A 147 -2.62 -7.06 -2.55
N ILE A 148 -1.41 -6.47 -2.56
CA ILE A 148 -1.08 -5.40 -3.53
C ILE A 148 -1.14 -5.90 -4.98
N THR A 149 -0.78 -7.17 -5.20
CA THR A 149 -0.87 -7.79 -6.52
C THR A 149 -2.32 -7.87 -6.97
N LEU A 150 -3.24 -8.30 -6.09
CA LEU A 150 -4.68 -8.31 -6.38
C LEU A 150 -5.21 -6.89 -6.66
N LEU A 151 -4.84 -5.90 -5.85
CA LEU A 151 -5.22 -4.50 -6.06
C LEU A 151 -4.72 -3.96 -7.41
N TYR A 152 -3.51 -4.32 -7.82
CA TYR A 152 -2.95 -3.93 -9.12
C TYR A 152 -3.65 -4.61 -10.29
N LEU A 153 -4.02 -5.89 -10.15
CA LEU A 153 -4.81 -6.61 -11.15
C LEU A 153 -6.21 -6.01 -11.30
N LEU A 154 -6.89 -5.71 -10.19
CA LEU A 154 -8.19 -5.02 -10.20
C LEU A 154 -8.08 -3.65 -10.87
N PHE A 155 -7.05 -2.86 -10.52
CA PHE A 155 -6.78 -1.59 -11.19
C PHE A 155 -6.60 -1.77 -12.70
N TYR A 156 -5.78 -2.73 -13.12
CA TYR A 156 -5.54 -3.01 -14.53
C TYR A 156 -6.84 -3.38 -15.27
N ILE A 157 -7.60 -4.34 -14.75
CA ILE A 157 -8.85 -4.81 -15.35
C ILE A 157 -9.84 -3.65 -15.48
N VAL A 158 -10.10 -2.91 -14.39
CA VAL A 158 -11.07 -1.82 -14.41
C VAL A 158 -10.61 -0.69 -15.34
N MET A 159 -9.35 -0.29 -15.29
CA MET A 159 -8.85 0.79 -16.15
C MET A 159 -8.82 0.39 -17.63
N ARG A 160 -8.65 -0.90 -17.94
CA ARG A 160 -8.65 -1.41 -19.31
C ARG A 160 -10.05 -1.54 -19.89
N PHE A 161 -10.97 -2.16 -19.15
CA PHE A 161 -12.24 -2.64 -19.71
C PHE A 161 -13.46 -1.78 -19.35
N VAL A 162 -13.44 -1.06 -18.22
CA VAL A 162 -14.58 -0.22 -17.83
C VAL A 162 -14.53 1.11 -18.60
N PRO A 163 -15.57 1.46 -19.39
CA PRO A 163 -15.54 2.65 -20.24
C PRO A 163 -15.82 3.95 -19.47
N ARG A 164 -16.72 3.92 -18.48
CA ARG A 164 -17.15 5.08 -17.68
C ARG A 164 -17.18 4.73 -16.19
N TYR A 165 -17.11 5.74 -15.33
CA TYR A 165 -17.16 5.55 -13.87
C TYR A 165 -16.08 4.59 -13.32
N LYS A 166 -14.88 4.63 -13.91
CA LYS A 166 -13.76 3.72 -13.55
C LYS A 166 -13.40 3.74 -12.07
N LEU A 167 -13.37 4.93 -11.44
CA LEU A 167 -13.01 5.06 -10.02
C LEU A 167 -14.05 4.46 -9.08
N PRO A 168 -15.35 4.80 -9.21
CA PRO A 168 -16.41 4.12 -8.48
C PRO A 168 -16.42 2.60 -8.71
N ALA A 169 -16.28 2.15 -9.97
CA ALA A 169 -16.25 0.72 -10.30
C ALA A 169 -15.08 -0.01 -9.64
N LEU A 170 -13.87 0.59 -9.65
CA LEU A 170 -12.70 0.04 -8.98
C LEU A 170 -12.88 0.01 -7.46
N SER A 171 -13.45 1.07 -6.89
CA SER A 171 -13.69 1.15 -5.45
C SER A 171 -14.69 0.07 -5.02
N LEU A 172 -15.76 -0.13 -5.79
CA LEU A 172 -16.74 -1.17 -5.56
C LEU A 172 -16.14 -2.58 -5.70
N ALA A 173 -15.31 -2.81 -6.73
CA ALA A 173 -14.61 -4.09 -6.90
C ALA A 173 -13.69 -4.41 -5.71
N ILE A 174 -12.96 -3.41 -5.19
CA ILE A 174 -12.13 -3.59 -3.99
C ILE A 174 -12.99 -3.84 -2.76
N VAL A 175 -14.13 -3.15 -2.59
CA VAL A 175 -15.07 -3.40 -1.47
C VAL A 175 -15.62 -4.83 -1.54
N PHE A 176 -16.00 -5.33 -2.72
CA PHE A 176 -16.42 -6.72 -2.89
C PHE A 176 -15.30 -7.72 -2.60
N MET A 177 -14.07 -7.44 -3.03
CA MET A 177 -12.90 -8.25 -2.68
C MET A 177 -12.74 -8.33 -1.15
N LEU A 178 -12.82 -7.19 -0.44
CA LEU A 178 -12.70 -7.15 1.02
C LEU A 178 -13.85 -7.88 1.73
N ALA A 179 -15.08 -7.73 1.24
CA ALA A 179 -16.22 -8.47 1.76
C ALA A 179 -16.04 -9.98 1.57
N GLY A 180 -15.55 -10.42 0.41
CA GLY A 180 -15.21 -11.83 0.15
C GLY A 180 -14.13 -12.35 1.10
N MET A 181 -13.08 -11.56 1.35
CA MET A 181 -12.03 -11.91 2.31
C MET A 181 -12.57 -12.05 3.75
N LEU A 182 -13.47 -11.15 4.16
CA LEU A 182 -14.12 -11.21 5.46
C LEU A 182 -15.01 -12.46 5.60
N LEU A 183 -15.82 -12.76 4.58
CA LEU A 183 -16.69 -13.94 4.57
C LEU A 183 -15.89 -15.26 4.53
N ALA A 184 -14.71 -15.26 3.92
CA ALA A 184 -13.78 -16.38 3.93
C ALA A 184 -13.04 -16.56 5.27
N GLY A 185 -13.31 -15.72 6.26
CA GLY A 185 -12.66 -15.78 7.58
C GLY A 185 -11.17 -15.43 7.54
N LEU A 186 -10.73 -14.67 6.54
CA LEU A 186 -9.34 -14.22 6.50
C LEU A 186 -9.05 -13.27 7.66
N PRO A 187 -7.81 -13.31 8.19
CA PRO A 187 -7.46 -12.47 9.32
C PRO A 187 -7.63 -10.98 9.04
N HIS A 188 -7.98 -10.20 10.07
CA HIS A 188 -8.29 -8.77 9.94
C HIS A 188 -7.19 -7.92 9.28
N TRP A 189 -5.93 -8.37 9.31
CA TRP A 189 -4.80 -7.59 8.78
C TRP A 189 -4.85 -7.49 7.25
N TRP A 190 -5.45 -8.49 6.57
CA TRP A 190 -5.75 -8.46 5.14
C TRP A 190 -6.83 -7.44 4.75
N ILE A 191 -7.57 -6.90 5.72
CA ILE A 191 -8.72 -6.02 5.45
C ILE A 191 -8.37 -4.57 5.81
N ASN A 192 -7.60 -4.38 6.88
CA ASN A 192 -7.40 -3.06 7.48
C ASN A 192 -6.65 -2.06 6.57
N ALA A 193 -5.74 -2.54 5.72
CA ALA A 193 -4.91 -1.67 4.91
C ALA A 193 -5.52 -1.31 3.56
N SER A 194 -6.17 -2.26 2.89
CA SER A 194 -6.74 -2.10 1.55
C SER A 194 -7.58 -0.84 1.32
N PRO A 195 -8.41 -0.37 2.29
CA PRO A 195 -9.13 0.90 2.14
C PRO A 195 -8.23 2.10 1.83
N CYS A 196 -6.99 2.10 2.32
CA CYS A 196 -6.03 3.17 2.04
C CYS A 196 -5.65 3.25 0.55
N PHE A 197 -5.70 2.13 -0.18
CA PHE A 197 -5.53 2.12 -1.63
C PHE A 197 -6.63 2.92 -2.32
N ILE A 198 -7.91 2.67 -1.95
CA ILE A 198 -9.07 3.42 -2.44
C ILE A 198 -8.88 4.91 -2.15
N ILE A 199 -8.52 5.25 -0.91
CA ILE A 199 -8.28 6.64 -0.50
C ILE A 199 -7.20 7.28 -1.37
N GLY A 200 -6.11 6.56 -1.68
CA GLY A 200 -5.06 7.03 -2.60
C GLY A 200 -5.60 7.35 -4.01
N LEU A 201 -6.48 6.51 -4.55
CA LEU A 201 -7.11 6.73 -5.86
C LEU A 201 -7.93 8.04 -5.86
N TRP A 202 -8.75 8.23 -4.83
CA TRP A 202 -9.65 9.38 -4.71
C TRP A 202 -8.92 10.66 -4.32
N TYR A 203 -7.88 10.55 -3.49
CA TYR A 203 -7.02 11.68 -3.15
C TYR A 203 -6.42 12.27 -4.41
N TYR A 204 -5.90 11.46 -5.35
CA TYR A 204 -5.43 11.97 -6.64
C TYR A 204 -6.49 12.79 -7.40
N LYS A 205 -7.76 12.32 -7.40
CA LYS A 205 -8.86 13.01 -8.09
C LYS A 205 -9.18 14.37 -7.46
N TYR A 206 -9.14 14.46 -6.13
CA TYR A 206 -9.55 15.65 -5.38
C TYR A 206 -8.39 16.55 -4.94
N GLU A 207 -7.15 16.14 -5.13
CA GLU A 207 -5.95 16.86 -4.72
C GLU A 207 -5.95 18.31 -5.22
N HIS A 208 -6.21 18.54 -6.51
CA HIS A 208 -6.19 19.88 -7.08
C HIS A 208 -7.32 20.79 -6.57
N PRO A 209 -8.59 20.35 -6.49
CA PRO A 209 -9.63 21.08 -5.77
C PRO A 209 -9.25 21.43 -4.32
N ILE A 210 -8.68 20.48 -3.59
CA ILE A 210 -8.24 20.68 -2.19
C ILE A 210 -7.16 21.76 -2.12
N MET A 211 -6.14 21.68 -2.97
CA MET A 211 -5.06 22.67 -3.08
C MET A 211 -5.60 24.08 -3.33
N ASN A 212 -6.54 24.21 -4.26
CA ASN A 212 -7.12 25.50 -4.61
C ASN A 212 -7.90 26.11 -3.44
N GLN A 213 -8.64 25.31 -2.68
CA GLN A 213 -9.34 25.78 -1.49
C GLN A 213 -8.37 26.20 -0.38
N MET A 214 -7.32 25.40 -0.13
CA MET A 214 -6.30 25.73 0.87
C MET A 214 -5.58 27.04 0.55
N ASN A 215 -5.26 27.28 -0.72
CA ASN A 215 -4.61 28.53 -1.16
C ASN A 215 -5.51 29.76 -0.98
N LYS A 216 -6.82 29.63 -1.23
CA LYS A 216 -7.79 30.71 -0.97
C LYS A 216 -7.82 31.09 0.51
N VAL A 217 -7.88 30.09 1.40
CA VAL A 217 -7.87 30.30 2.86
C VAL A 217 -6.58 30.98 3.30
N LYS A 218 -5.43 30.51 2.82
CA LYS A 218 -4.12 31.10 3.17
C LYS A 218 -4.03 32.57 2.75
N ASN A 219 -4.46 32.90 1.53
CA ASN A 219 -4.43 34.27 1.02
C ASN A 219 -5.38 35.19 1.80
N GLY A 220 -6.54 34.69 2.22
CA GLY A 220 -7.49 35.44 3.06
C GLY A 220 -6.99 35.71 4.49
N ILE A 221 -6.19 34.79 5.05
CA ILE A 221 -5.56 34.99 6.37
C ILE A 221 -4.39 35.98 6.28
N SER A 222 -3.61 35.97 5.19
CA SER A 222 -2.49 36.92 5.01
C SER A 222 -2.92 38.35 4.67
N SER A 223 -4.20 38.56 4.34
CA SER A 223 -4.78 39.88 4.06
C SER A 223 -5.46 40.54 5.29
N LEU A 224 -5.41 39.87 6.45
CA LEU A 224 -5.85 40.37 7.75
C LEU A 224 -4.62 40.74 8.59
#